data_AF-A0A9E6ETV8-F1
#
_entry.id   AF-A0A9E6ETV8-F1
#
_cell.length_a   1.000
_cell.length_b   1.000
_cell.length_c   1.000
_cell.angle_alpha   90.00
_cell.angle_beta   90.00
_cell.angle_gamma   90.00
#
_symmetry.space_group_name_H-M   'P 1'
#
loop_
_entity.id
_entity.type
_entity.pdbx_description
1 polymer ?
#
loop_
_entity_poly.entity_id
_entity_poly.type
_entity_poly.pdbx_seq_one_letter_code
_entity_poly.pdbx_strand_id
1 'polypeptide(L)'
;MEENLVNNQTIIERYHELYKIEQAFKISKSDLQTRPIFHFKEEPIRLHILICFMALVISKHIELTTGDSIRKFTTECKKITDARMLNKISNKEIRIRTKYNDKIIKIIQALSLSH
;
A
#
# COMPACT_ATOMS: atom_id res chain seq x y z
N MET A 1 18.90 41.55 6.25
CA MET A 1 18.45 40.18 5.89
C MET A 1 17.39 40.38 4.83
N GLU A 2 17.71 40.10 3.57
CA GLU A 2 16.76 40.21 2.47
C GLU A 2 15.63 39.19 2.68
N GLU A 3 14.40 39.68 2.82
CA GLU A 3 13.22 38.84 2.65
C GLU A 3 13.24 38.32 1.21
N ASN A 4 13.57 37.04 1.04
CA ASN A 4 13.34 36.35 -0.21
C ASN A 4 11.83 36.38 -0.48
N LEU A 5 11.39 37.27 -1.35
CA LEU A 5 10.03 37.32 -1.89
C LEU A 5 9.81 36.06 -2.72
N VAL A 6 9.47 34.96 -2.04
CA VAL A 6 9.08 33.71 -2.69
C VAL A 6 7.79 33.98 -3.45
N ASN A 7 7.77 33.63 -4.74
CA ASN A 7 6.60 33.79 -5.59
C ASN A 7 5.38 33.06 -4.98
N ASN A 8 4.23 33.72 -4.93
CA ASN A 8 2.96 33.18 -4.42
C ASN A 8 2.64 31.80 -5.02
N GLN A 9 2.93 31.60 -6.32
CA GLN A 9 2.74 30.32 -7.00
C GLN A 9 3.56 29.20 -6.37
N THR A 10 4.83 29.47 -6.05
CA THR A 10 5.71 28.51 -5.37
C THR A 10 5.23 28.20 -3.96
N ILE A 11 4.70 29.19 -3.24
CA ILE A 11 4.12 28.98 -1.90
C ILE A 11 2.94 28.02 -2.01
N ILE A 12 2.01 28.25 -2.94
CA ILE A 12 0.84 27.39 -3.18
C ILE A 12 1.26 25.96 -3.53
N GLU A 13 2.24 25.79 -4.41
CA GLU A 13 2.77 24.47 -4.78
C GLU A 13 3.35 23.72 -3.57
N ARG A 14 4.10 24.40 -2.69
CA ARG A 14 4.61 23.80 -1.46
C ARG A 14 3.50 23.40 -0.49
N TYR A 15 2.43 24.20 -0.39
CA TYR A 15 1.25 23.81 0.39
C TYR A 15 0.56 22.57 -0.17
N HIS A 16 0.52 22.39 -1.50
CA HIS A 16 0.02 21.16 -2.10
C HIS A 16 0.90 19.94 -1.79
N GLU A 17 2.20 20.11 -1.58
CA GLU A 17 3.08 19.02 -1.14
C GLU A 17 2.80 18.59 0.32
N LEU A 18 2.38 19.50 1.20
CA LEU A 18 1.99 19.18 2.58
C LEU A 18 0.83 18.17 2.63
N TYR A 19 -0.11 18.25 1.69
CA TYR A 19 -1.19 17.28 1.59
C TYR A 19 -0.69 15.84 1.44
N LYS A 20 0.45 15.62 0.75
CA LYS A 20 1.05 14.28 0.63
C LYS A 20 1.47 13.73 2.00
N ILE A 21 1.98 14.61 2.86
CA ILE A 21 2.39 14.29 4.24
C ILE A 21 1.16 13.97 5.09
N GLU A 22 0.11 14.79 5.00
CA GLU A 22 -1.15 14.54 5.71
C GLU A 22 -1.78 13.19 5.33
N GLN A 23 -1.77 12.87 4.04
CA GLN A 23 -2.26 11.59 3.53
C GLN A 23 -1.43 10.41 4.07
N ALA A 24 -0.11 10.53 4.13
CA ALA A 24 0.75 9.51 4.73
C ALA A 24 0.44 9.31 6.22
N PHE A 25 0.24 10.40 6.98
CA PHE A 25 -0.18 10.32 8.38
C PHE A 25 -1.55 9.69 8.56
N LYS A 26 -2.50 9.96 7.64
CA LYS A 26 -3.83 9.36 7.67
C LYS A 26 -3.74 7.84 7.50
N ILE A 27 -3.05 7.36 6.46
CA ILE A 27 -2.84 5.93 6.18
C ILE A 27 -2.15 5.24 7.37
N SER A 28 -1.08 5.85 7.89
CA SER A 28 -0.35 5.34 9.06
C SER A 28 -1.26 5.16 10.28
N LYS A 29 -2.15 6.13 10.54
CA LYS A 29 -3.04 6.11 11.71
C LYS A 29 -4.25 5.19 11.54
N SER A 30 -4.90 5.21 10.37
CA SER A 30 -6.13 4.43 10.13
C SER A 30 -5.84 3.01 9.65
N ASP A 31 -5.12 2.90 8.54
CA ASP A 31 -5.01 1.64 7.80
C ASP A 31 -3.95 0.73 8.45
N LEU A 32 -2.85 1.34 8.92
CA LEU A 32 -1.75 0.63 9.57
C LEU A 32 -1.86 0.64 11.10
N GLN A 33 -2.83 1.36 11.67
CA GLN A 33 -3.09 1.41 13.12
C GLN A 33 -1.83 1.69 13.95
N THR A 34 -0.97 2.62 13.51
CA THR A 34 0.35 2.90 14.15
C THR A 34 0.25 3.31 15.64
N ARG A 35 -0.96 3.61 16.14
CA ARG A 35 -1.23 3.88 17.56
C ARG A 35 -1.27 2.56 18.34
N PRO A 36 -0.28 2.27 19.20
CA PRO A 36 -0.26 1.02 19.96
C PRO A 36 -1.20 1.15 21.17
N ILE A 37 -2.42 0.63 21.06
CA ILE A 37 -3.43 0.72 22.13
C ILE A 37 -3.25 -0.40 23.18
N PHE A 38 -2.78 -1.58 22.74
CA PHE A 38 -2.72 -2.78 23.57
C PHE A 38 -1.29 -3.22 23.95
N HIS A 39 -0.27 -2.41 23.63
CA HIS A 39 1.12 -2.69 23.96
C HIS A 39 1.56 -1.81 25.14
N PHE A 40 1.95 -2.44 26.25
CA PHE A 40 2.34 -1.74 27.49
C PHE A 40 3.85 -1.78 27.76
N LYS A 41 4.59 -2.64 27.05
CA LYS A 41 6.05 -2.75 27.15
C LYS A 41 6.71 -2.01 25.98
N GLU A 42 7.88 -1.45 26.21
CA GLU A 42 8.59 -0.62 25.25
C GLU A 42 8.99 -1.38 23.96
N GLU A 43 9.48 -2.61 24.09
CA GLU A 43 9.89 -3.44 22.95
C GLU A 43 8.74 -3.71 21.96
N PRO A 44 7.57 -4.23 22.37
CA PRO A 44 6.42 -4.38 21.48
C PRO A 44 5.94 -3.07 20.84
N ILE A 45 6.01 -1.95 21.56
CA ILE A 45 5.66 -0.63 21.01
C ILE A 45 6.61 -0.26 19.87
N ARG A 46 7.92 -0.41 20.07
CA ARG A 46 8.93 -0.13 19.04
C ARG A 46 8.75 -1.03 17.82
N LEU A 47 8.51 -2.33 18.04
CA LEU A 47 8.26 -3.28 16.96
C LEU A 47 7.01 -2.94 16.15
N HIS A 48 5.91 -2.59 16.81
CA HIS A 48 4.65 -2.19 16.14
C HIS A 48 4.86 -0.98 15.24
N ILE A 49 5.51 0.07 15.76
CA ILE A 49 5.83 1.28 15.00
C ILE A 49 6.73 0.96 13.81
N LEU A 50 7.75 0.11 14.00
CA LEU A 50 8.65 -0.30 12.93
C LEU A 50 7.90 -1.02 11.80
N ILE A 51 7.05 -2.00 12.12
CA ILE A 51 6.26 -2.73 11.14
C ILE A 51 5.31 -1.78 10.39
N CYS A 52 4.65 -0.87 11.10
CA CYS A 52 3.78 0.13 10.49
C CYS A 52 4.56 1.06 9.56
N PHE A 53 5.75 1.51 9.96
CA PHE A 53 6.59 2.35 9.12
C PHE A 53 7.04 1.63 7.84
N MET A 54 7.49 0.37 7.97
CA MET A 54 7.87 -0.45 6.82
C MET A 54 6.70 -0.66 5.86
N ALA A 55 5.51 -0.95 6.38
CA ALA A 55 4.30 -1.10 5.57
C ALA A 55 3.93 0.21 4.82
N LEU A 56 4.12 1.37 5.45
CA LEU A 56 3.89 2.67 4.82
C LEU A 56 4.89 2.93 3.68
N VAL A 57 6.18 2.63 3.89
CA VAL A 57 7.22 2.78 2.87
C VAL A 57 6.92 1.90 1.65
N ILE A 58 6.58 0.63 1.86
CA ILE A 58 6.22 -0.30 0.79
C ILE A 58 4.96 0.21 0.05
N SER A 59 3.94 0.63 0.79
CA SER A 59 2.71 1.17 0.19
C SER A 59 3.01 2.37 -0.69
N LYS A 60 3.87 3.30 -0.23
CA LYS A 60 4.26 4.47 -1.01
C LYS A 60 5.08 4.11 -2.24
N HIS A 61 5.99 3.14 -2.12
CA HIS A 61 6.75 2.64 -3.26
C HIS A 61 5.83 2.07 -4.34
N ILE A 62 4.82 1.29 -3.97
CA ILE A 62 3.81 0.76 -4.90
C ILE A 62 3.04 1.90 -5.57
N GLU A 63 2.59 2.91 -4.82
CA GLU A 63 1.87 4.06 -5.40
C GLU A 63 2.72 4.84 -6.41
N LEU A 64 4.01 5.06 -6.11
CA LEU A 64 4.91 5.81 -6.99
C LEU A 64 5.29 5.03 -8.26
N THR A 65 5.45 3.71 -8.15
CA THR A 65 5.82 2.85 -9.28
C THR A 65 4.64 2.54 -10.18
N THR A 66 3.46 2.28 -9.61
CA THR A 66 2.26 1.90 -10.38
C THR A 66 1.41 3.10 -10.80
N GLY A 67 1.54 4.24 -10.12
CA GLY A 67 0.67 5.41 -10.30
C GLY A 67 -0.76 5.23 -9.76
N ASP A 68 -1.08 4.07 -9.20
CA ASP A 68 -2.38 3.76 -8.61
C ASP A 68 -2.36 3.93 -7.08
N SER A 69 -3.50 4.29 -6.49
CA SER A 69 -3.61 4.35 -5.03
C SER A 69 -3.49 2.97 -4.39
N ILE A 70 -2.92 2.89 -3.19
CA ILE A 70 -2.72 1.60 -2.50
C ILE A 70 -4.03 0.83 -2.29
N ARG A 71 -5.14 1.55 -2.08
CA ARG A 71 -6.49 0.96 -1.94
C ARG A 71 -6.98 0.31 -3.25
N LYS A 72 -6.69 0.93 -4.38
CA LYS A 72 -7.03 0.39 -5.71
C LYS A 72 -6.17 -0.83 -6.02
N PHE A 73 -4.86 -0.72 -5.79
CA PHE A 73 -3.92 -1.84 -5.92
C PHE A 73 -4.38 -3.06 -5.11
N THR A 74 -4.63 -2.89 -3.80
CA THR A 74 -5.08 -3.98 -2.93
C THR A 74 -6.42 -4.58 -3.37
N THR A 75 -7.34 -3.78 -3.91
CA THR A 75 -8.61 -4.26 -4.45
C THR A 75 -8.41 -5.14 -5.68
N GLU A 76 -7.51 -4.76 -6.59
CA GLU A 76 -7.19 -5.57 -7.77
C GLU A 76 -6.46 -6.87 -7.37
N CYS A 77 -5.51 -6.81 -6.42
CA CYS A 77 -4.85 -8.00 -5.91
C CYS A 77 -5.82 -9.01 -5.28
N LYS A 78 -6.81 -8.53 -4.51
CA LYS A 78 -7.83 -9.40 -3.88
C LYS A 78 -8.70 -10.17 -4.88
N LYS A 79 -8.85 -9.68 -6.11
CA LYS A 79 -9.60 -10.40 -7.17
C LYS A 79 -8.85 -11.63 -7.69
N ILE A 80 -7.54 -11.68 -7.49
CA ILE A 80 -6.70 -12.81 -7.90
C ILE A 80 -6.77 -13.85 -6.78
N THR A 81 -7.72 -14.76 -6.86
CA THR A 81 -7.82 -15.88 -5.93
C THR A 81 -7.96 -17.17 -6.72
N ASP A 82 -7.15 -18.17 -6.38
CA ASP A 82 -7.29 -19.51 -6.95
C ASP A 82 -8.34 -20.28 -6.17
N ALA A 83 -9.27 -20.93 -6.87
CA ALA A 83 -10.27 -21.78 -6.24
C ALA A 83 -9.79 -23.23 -6.20
N ARG A 84 -9.92 -23.89 -5.04
CA ARG A 84 -9.68 -25.33 -4.87
C ARG A 84 -11.02 -26.00 -4.57
N MET A 85 -11.42 -26.93 -5.43
CA MET A 85 -12.63 -27.72 -5.24
C MET A 85 -12.23 -29.16 -4.91
N LEU A 86 -12.71 -29.67 -3.78
CA LEU A 86 -12.56 -31.08 -3.41
C LEU A 86 -13.84 -31.83 -3.75
N ASN A 87 -13.73 -32.84 -4.60
CA ASN A 87 -14.85 -33.74 -4.85
C ASN A 87 -14.90 -34.81 -3.75
N LYS A 88 -15.92 -34.75 -2.88
CA LYS A 88 -16.07 -35.67 -1.73
C LYS A 88 -16.32 -37.13 -2.12
N ILE A 89 -16.71 -37.42 -3.37
CA ILE A 89 -17.02 -38.77 -3.85
C ILE A 89 -15.80 -39.39 -4.55
N SER A 90 -15.06 -38.61 -5.35
CA SER A 90 -13.85 -39.10 -6.05
C SER A 90 -12.53 -38.80 -5.33
N ASN A 91 -12.59 -38.06 -4.21
CA ASN A 91 -11.44 -37.56 -3.44
C ASN A 91 -10.40 -36.78 -4.27
N LYS A 92 -10.78 -36.31 -5.47
CA LYS A 92 -9.92 -35.52 -6.36
C LYS A 92 -10.08 -34.04 -6.07
N GLU A 93 -8.95 -33.35 -6.02
CA GLU A 93 -8.88 -31.88 -5.99
C GLU A 93 -8.77 -31.31 -7.40
N ILE A 94 -9.62 -30.33 -7.71
CA ILE A 94 -9.54 -29.52 -8.93
C ILE A 94 -9.11 -28.12 -8.52
N ARG A 95 -8.04 -27.60 -9.15
CA ARG A 95 -7.57 -26.22 -8.98
C ARG A 95 -8.01 -25.38 -10.17
N ILE A 96 -8.75 -24.31 -9.91
CA ILE A 96 -9.16 -23.33 -10.91
C ILE A 96 -8.29 -22.10 -10.68
N ARG A 97 -7.35 -21.87 -11.61
CA ARG A 97 -6.49 -20.68 -11.58
C ARG A 97 -7.20 -19.50 -12.22
N THR A 98 -7.15 -18.34 -11.59
CA THR A 98 -7.71 -17.12 -12.15
C THR A 98 -6.78 -16.59 -13.26
N LYS A 99 -7.35 -16.22 -14.42
CA LYS A 99 -6.60 -15.55 -15.48
C LYS A 99 -6.26 -14.12 -15.05
N TYR A 100 -5.01 -13.71 -15.20
CA TYR A 100 -4.60 -12.34 -14.92
C TYR A 100 -5.26 -11.37 -15.91
N ASN A 101 -5.83 -10.28 -15.39
CA ASN A 101 -6.34 -9.18 -16.19
C ASN A 101 -5.19 -8.28 -16.67
N ASP A 102 -5.34 -7.58 -17.79
CA ASP A 102 -4.33 -6.69 -18.38
C ASP A 102 -3.79 -5.65 -17.39
N LYS A 103 -4.64 -5.17 -16.48
CA LYS A 103 -4.24 -4.25 -15.40
C LYS A 103 -3.23 -4.87 -14.44
N ILE A 104 -3.41 -6.13 -14.08
CA ILE A 104 -2.52 -6.84 -13.16
C ILE A 104 -1.18 -7.11 -13.83
N ILE A 105 -1.18 -7.48 -15.11
CA ILE A 105 0.04 -7.68 -15.89
C ILE A 105 0.86 -6.37 -15.91
N LYS A 106 0.22 -5.22 -16.14
CA LYS A 106 0.89 -3.90 -16.07
C LYS A 106 1.48 -3.61 -14.69
N ILE A 107 0.76 -3.94 -13.62
CA ILE A 107 1.25 -3.77 -12.24
C ILE A 107 2.48 -4.66 -11.98
N ILE A 108 2.44 -5.93 -12.40
CA ILE A 108 3.55 -6.87 -12.20
C ILE A 108 4.80 -6.40 -12.96
N GLN A 109 4.62 -5.94 -14.20
CA GLN A 109 5.68 -5.33 -15.01
C GLN A 109 6.24 -4.07 -14.35
N ALA A 110 5.38 -3.16 -13.86
CA ALA A 110 5.80 -1.93 -13.20
C ALA A 110 6.59 -2.17 -11.91
N LEU A 111 6.30 -3.27 -11.21
CA LEU A 111 7.00 -3.66 -9.99
C LEU A 111 8.25 -4.53 -10.26
N SER A 112 8.58 -4.80 -11.53
CA SER A 112 9.71 -5.66 -11.94
C SER A 112 9.69 -7.05 -11.28
N LEU A 113 8.51 -7.56 -10.94
CA LEU A 113 8.35 -8.87 -10.31
C LEU A 113 8.47 -9.96 -11.39
N SER A 114 9.32 -10.97 -11.17
CA SER A 114 9.46 -12.10 -12.10
C SER A 114 8.15 -12.89 -12.16
N HIS A 115 7.65 -13.15 -13.37
CA HIS A 115 6.46 -13.94 -13.65
C HIS A 115 6.74 -15.45 -13.67
#